data_AF-A0A7C1LJU6-F1
#
_entry.id   AF-A0A7C1LJU6-F1
#
_cell.length_a   1.000
_cell.length_b   1.000
_cell.length_c   1.000
_cell.angle_alpha   90.00
_cell.angle_beta   90.00
_cell.angle_gamma   90.00
#
_symmetry.space_group_name_H-M   'P 1'
#
loop_
_entity.id
_entity.type
_entity.pdbx_description
1 polymer ?
#
loop_
_entity_poly.entity_id
_entity_poly.type
_entity_poly.pdbx_seq_one_letter_code
_entity_poly.pdbx_strand_id
1 'polypeptide(L)'
;MINKEFIKRWIPDDSKNKFERQYNKLREEVKIEISKSKTLKEETFRDIYKWKTRNRSKRHLDSNSKIYTEAIGKLLKEPILEKKIRIIEEQDGIRFPVASTVLHFIYPEDFPIIDVRTVKALWDKGIISAKLGDTIKDYNTYREKIMKIKDICKDFSVREIDRALFTYNEKRETLSRMIDEKEKINFHDIENKLKISHKLIVELINDLKNEFQDKLAILENL
;
A
#
# COMPACT_ATOMS: atom_id res chain seq x y z
N MET A 1 17.46 -5.76 -0.96
CA MET A 1 17.39 -4.28 -1.01
C MET A 1 16.26 -3.88 -1.95
N ILE A 2 15.50 -2.83 -1.64
CA ILE A 2 14.46 -2.28 -2.52
C ILE A 2 15.09 -1.15 -3.34
N ASN A 3 15.20 -1.38 -4.66
CA ASN A 3 15.85 -0.50 -5.62
C ASN A 3 15.01 -0.40 -6.92
N LYS A 4 15.51 0.29 -7.94
CA LYS A 4 14.80 0.48 -9.21
C LYS A 4 14.41 -0.84 -9.87
N GLU A 5 15.29 -1.84 -9.85
CA GLU A 5 15.04 -3.17 -10.41
C GLU A 5 13.93 -3.90 -9.66
N PHE A 6 13.93 -3.83 -8.32
CA PHE A 6 12.83 -4.38 -7.52
C PHE A 6 11.50 -3.74 -7.91
N ILE A 7 11.45 -2.41 -8.00
CA ILE A 7 10.22 -1.70 -8.36
C ILE A 7 9.74 -2.11 -9.75
N LYS A 8 10.61 -2.11 -10.77
CA LYS A 8 10.27 -2.56 -12.14
C LYS A 8 9.71 -3.97 -12.20
N ARG A 9 10.25 -4.88 -11.38
CA ARG A 9 9.84 -6.29 -11.36
C ARG A 9 8.47 -6.49 -10.71
N TRP A 10 8.15 -5.68 -9.71
CA TRP A 10 6.97 -5.89 -8.85
C TRP A 10 5.82 -4.93 -9.09
N ILE A 11 5.99 -3.87 -9.89
CA ILE A 11 4.85 -3.08 -10.39
C ILE A 11 3.98 -3.99 -11.27
N PRO A 12 2.69 -4.17 -10.96
CA PRO A 12 1.81 -5.02 -11.77
C PRO A 12 1.45 -4.35 -13.10
N ASP A 13 1.15 -5.16 -14.13
CA ASP A 13 0.47 -4.66 -15.33
C ASP A 13 -0.98 -4.30 -14.98
N ASP A 14 -1.24 -3.00 -14.92
CA ASP A 14 -2.52 -2.45 -14.50
C ASP A 14 -3.46 -2.09 -15.66
N SER A 15 -3.08 -2.40 -16.90
CA SER A 15 -3.91 -2.15 -18.10
C SER A 15 -5.35 -2.68 -17.93
N LYS A 16 -5.52 -3.77 -17.18
CA LYS A 16 -6.83 -4.39 -16.90
C LYS A 16 -7.29 -4.27 -15.44
N ASN A 17 -6.52 -3.67 -14.54
CA ASN A 17 -6.83 -3.60 -13.12
C ASN A 17 -7.96 -2.58 -12.81
N LYS A 18 -9.12 -3.09 -12.36
CA LYS A 18 -10.27 -2.24 -12.01
C LYS A 18 -9.96 -1.26 -10.86
N PHE A 19 -9.16 -1.68 -9.89
CA PHE A 19 -8.81 -0.83 -8.74
C PHE A 19 -7.93 0.34 -9.16
N GLU A 20 -7.03 0.13 -10.14
CA GLU A 20 -6.18 1.20 -10.64
C GLU A 20 -6.95 2.17 -11.54
N ARG A 21 -7.87 1.67 -12.37
CA ARG A 21 -8.80 2.56 -13.10
C ARG A 21 -9.61 3.43 -12.13
N GLN A 22 -10.09 2.86 -11.03
CA GLN A 22 -10.79 3.62 -10.00
C GLN A 22 -9.87 4.62 -9.30
N TYR A 23 -8.63 4.22 -8.98
CA TYR A 23 -7.62 5.12 -8.40
C TYR A 23 -7.37 6.33 -9.30
N ASN A 24 -7.12 6.11 -10.60
CA ASN A 24 -6.86 7.19 -11.55
C ASN A 24 -8.06 8.14 -11.69
N LYS A 25 -9.28 7.60 -11.73
CA LYS A 25 -10.50 8.42 -11.74
C LYS A 25 -10.61 9.28 -10.48
N LEU A 26 -10.46 8.68 -9.29
CA LEU A 26 -10.53 9.40 -8.02
C LEU A 26 -9.43 10.46 -7.90
N ARG A 27 -8.23 10.16 -8.41
CA ARG A 27 -7.11 11.11 -8.41
C ARG A 27 -7.42 12.36 -9.21
N GLU A 28 -7.99 12.22 -10.40
CA GLU A 28 -8.37 13.39 -11.21
C GLU A 28 -9.55 14.15 -10.60
N GLU A 29 -10.54 13.46 -10.01
CA GLU A 29 -11.64 14.08 -9.28
C GLU A 29 -11.14 14.92 -8.10
N VAL A 30 -10.27 14.34 -7.26
CA VAL A 30 -9.65 15.03 -6.12
C VAL A 30 -8.84 16.23 -6.58
N LYS A 31 -8.02 16.08 -7.63
CA LYS A 31 -7.23 17.19 -8.19
C LYS A 31 -8.13 18.35 -8.62
N ILE A 32 -9.24 18.07 -9.30
CA ILE A 32 -10.21 19.09 -9.73
C ILE A 32 -10.84 19.78 -8.52
N GLU A 33 -11.31 19.02 -7.53
CA GLU A 33 -11.97 19.57 -6.34
C GLU A 33 -11.04 20.43 -5.50
N ILE A 34 -9.85 19.94 -5.18
CA ILE A 34 -8.86 20.70 -4.42
C ILE A 34 -8.45 21.98 -5.14
N SER A 35 -8.36 21.96 -6.48
CA SER A 35 -8.04 23.16 -7.26
C SER A 35 -9.16 24.22 -7.22
N LYS A 36 -10.43 23.80 -7.26
CA LYS A 36 -11.60 24.70 -7.40
C LYS A 36 -12.21 25.12 -6.07
N SER A 37 -12.50 24.17 -5.19
CA SER A 37 -13.29 24.38 -3.97
C SER A 37 -12.46 24.41 -2.70
N LYS A 38 -11.15 24.11 -2.77
CA LYS A 38 -10.27 24.01 -1.58
C LYS A 38 -10.85 23.08 -0.51
N THR A 39 -11.52 22.02 -0.95
CA THR A 39 -12.04 20.93 -0.12
C THR A 39 -12.37 19.73 -1.01
N LEU A 40 -12.70 18.59 -0.41
CA LEU A 40 -13.32 17.45 -1.08
C LEU A 40 -14.83 17.44 -0.86
N LYS A 41 -15.57 16.95 -1.84
CA LYS A 41 -16.98 16.59 -1.65
C LYS A 41 -17.09 15.34 -0.79
N GLU A 42 -18.23 15.20 -0.13
CA GLU A 42 -18.57 14.03 0.68
C GLU A 42 -18.48 12.74 -0.15
N GLU A 43 -19.02 12.75 -1.36
CA GLU A 43 -19.05 11.59 -2.24
C GLU A 43 -17.64 11.14 -2.61
N THR A 44 -16.77 12.09 -2.96
CA THR A 44 -15.36 11.85 -3.28
C THR A 44 -14.61 11.25 -2.09
N PHE A 45 -14.81 11.78 -0.88
CA PHE A 45 -14.24 11.22 0.34
C PHE A 45 -14.75 9.78 0.60
N ARG A 46 -16.06 9.56 0.46
CA ARG A 46 -16.67 8.22 0.62
C ARG A 46 -16.10 7.22 -0.38
N ASP A 47 -15.83 7.64 -1.61
CA ASP A 47 -15.29 6.75 -2.63
C ASP A 47 -13.80 6.43 -2.41
N ILE A 48 -13.00 7.38 -1.90
CA ILE A 48 -11.64 7.10 -1.39
C ILE A 48 -11.69 6.08 -0.26
N TYR A 49 -12.58 6.28 0.72
CA TYR A 49 -12.73 5.37 1.85
C TYR A 49 -13.11 3.96 1.39
N LYS A 50 -14.10 3.83 0.49
CA LYS A 50 -14.51 2.54 -0.08
C LYS A 50 -13.39 1.88 -0.87
N TRP A 51 -12.62 2.66 -1.63
CA TRP A 51 -11.46 2.17 -2.37
C TRP A 51 -10.42 1.55 -1.44
N LYS A 52 -10.03 2.25 -0.35
CA LYS A 52 -9.05 1.74 0.62
C LYS A 52 -9.55 0.50 1.37
N THR A 53 -10.77 0.57 1.88
CA THR A 53 -11.31 -0.46 2.76
C THR A 53 -11.86 -1.67 2.00
N ARG A 54 -11.94 -1.56 0.67
CA ARG A 54 -12.65 -2.50 -0.22
C ARG A 54 -14.09 -2.71 0.23
N ASN A 55 -14.73 -1.63 0.68
CA ASN A 55 -16.11 -1.60 1.16
C ASN A 55 -16.39 -2.46 2.43
N ARG A 56 -15.34 -2.85 3.18
CA ARG A 56 -15.47 -3.75 4.35
C ARG A 56 -15.90 -3.05 5.65
N SER A 57 -15.81 -1.73 5.73
CA SER A 57 -16.06 -0.96 6.97
C SER A 57 -17.05 0.19 6.76
N LYS A 58 -18.28 -0.13 6.31
CA LYS A 58 -19.32 0.88 6.01
C LYS A 58 -19.84 1.65 7.23
N ARG A 59 -19.77 1.05 8.43
CA ARG A 59 -20.46 1.55 9.64
C ARG A 59 -20.03 2.96 10.09
N HIS A 60 -18.85 3.43 9.71
CA HIS A 60 -18.31 4.72 10.14
C HIS A 60 -18.56 5.88 9.17
N LEU A 61 -19.06 5.60 7.97
CA LEU A 61 -19.26 6.65 6.95
C LEU A 61 -20.61 7.35 7.08
N ASP A 62 -21.64 6.69 7.61
CA ASP A 62 -23.02 7.17 7.49
C ASP A 62 -23.41 8.23 8.52
N SER A 63 -22.57 8.53 9.52
CA SER A 63 -22.87 9.50 10.59
C SER A 63 -22.18 10.87 10.48
N ASN A 64 -21.10 11.03 9.70
CA ASN A 64 -20.12 12.11 9.97
C ASN A 64 -19.60 12.90 8.75
N SER A 65 -20.36 13.00 7.65
CA SER A 65 -19.81 13.56 6.40
C SER A 65 -19.37 15.03 6.45
N LYS A 66 -20.14 15.88 7.12
CA LYS A 66 -19.82 17.30 7.29
C LYS A 66 -18.51 17.50 8.06
N ILE A 67 -18.24 16.64 9.04
CA ILE A 67 -17.03 16.65 9.85
C ILE A 67 -15.78 16.45 8.97
N TYR A 68 -15.86 15.54 8.00
CA TYR A 68 -14.74 15.27 7.09
C TYR A 68 -14.44 16.46 6.17
N THR A 69 -15.45 17.11 5.61
CA THR A 69 -15.26 18.31 4.76
C THR A 69 -14.55 19.43 5.52
N GLU A 70 -14.95 19.69 6.77
CA GLU A 70 -14.30 20.69 7.62
C GLU A 70 -12.85 20.30 7.96
N ALA A 71 -12.60 19.02 8.24
CA ALA A 71 -11.26 18.51 8.50
C ALA A 71 -10.34 18.68 7.28
N ILE A 72 -10.84 18.42 6.06
CA ILE A 72 -10.09 18.66 4.81
C ILE A 72 -9.78 20.14 4.64
N GLY A 73 -10.73 21.03 4.91
CA GLY A 73 -10.51 22.48 4.88
C GLY A 73 -9.41 22.94 5.86
N LYS A 74 -9.39 22.39 7.09
CA LYS A 74 -8.33 22.63 8.08
C LYS A 74 -6.98 22.10 7.60
N LEU A 75 -6.97 20.87 7.09
CA LEU A 75 -5.79 20.19 6.56
C LEU A 75 -5.11 20.95 5.42
N LEU A 76 -5.89 21.56 4.52
CA LEU A 76 -5.36 22.33 3.40
C LEU A 76 -4.68 23.63 3.85
N LYS A 77 -5.07 24.18 5.00
CA LYS A 77 -4.46 25.39 5.59
C LYS A 77 -3.26 25.08 6.49
N GLU A 78 -3.12 23.84 6.95
CA GLU A 78 -2.00 23.42 7.80
C GLU A 78 -0.69 23.39 6.98
N PRO A 79 0.33 24.20 7.30
CA PRO A 79 1.60 24.19 6.56
C PRO A 79 2.49 22.98 6.92
N ILE A 80 2.35 22.40 8.10
CA ILE A 80 3.23 21.33 8.58
C ILE A 80 2.69 19.97 8.13
N LEU A 81 3.45 19.30 7.27
CA LEU A 81 3.07 18.04 6.64
C LEU A 81 2.71 16.96 7.67
N GLU A 82 3.49 16.82 8.74
CA GLU A 82 3.30 15.85 9.82
C GLU A 82 2.02 16.09 10.62
N LYS A 83 1.54 17.34 10.69
CA LYS A 83 0.29 17.68 11.37
C LYS A 83 -0.94 17.35 10.52
N LYS A 84 -0.81 17.39 9.19
CA LYS A 84 -1.92 17.09 8.27
C LYS A 84 -2.52 15.71 8.52
N ILE A 85 -1.70 14.67 8.78
CA ILE A 85 -2.26 13.32 9.01
C ILE A 85 -3.07 13.22 10.30
N ARG A 86 -2.66 13.91 11.37
CA ARG A 86 -3.42 13.95 12.62
C ARG A 86 -4.78 14.60 12.45
N ILE A 87 -4.87 15.70 11.68
CA ILE A 87 -6.15 16.37 11.41
C ILE A 87 -7.19 15.40 10.84
N ILE A 88 -6.78 14.45 9.99
CA ILE A 88 -7.68 13.47 9.38
C ILE A 88 -7.85 12.23 10.27
N GLU A 89 -6.78 11.75 10.89
CA GLU A 89 -6.82 10.56 11.75
C GLU A 89 -7.63 10.77 13.02
N GLU A 90 -7.69 11.99 13.57
CA GLU A 90 -8.51 12.32 14.75
C GLU A 90 -10.02 12.34 14.46
N GLN A 91 -10.44 12.20 13.20
CA GLN A 91 -11.86 12.11 12.86
C GLN A 91 -12.39 10.70 13.15
N ASP A 92 -13.60 10.63 13.71
CA ASP A 92 -14.22 9.37 14.13
C ASP A 92 -14.24 8.32 12.99
N GLY A 93 -13.80 7.11 13.29
CA GLY A 93 -13.74 6.00 12.33
C GLY A 93 -12.63 6.10 11.27
N ILE A 94 -11.73 7.09 11.38
CA ILE A 94 -10.51 7.17 10.57
C ILE A 94 -9.31 6.74 11.41
N ARG A 95 -8.48 5.88 10.85
CA ARG A 95 -7.16 5.51 11.40
C ARG A 95 -6.07 5.79 10.36
N PHE A 96 -4.79 5.66 10.74
CA PHE A 96 -3.65 5.97 9.87
C PHE A 96 -3.72 5.36 8.45
N PRO A 97 -4.19 4.11 8.23
CA PRO A 97 -4.35 3.57 6.88
C PRO A 97 -5.33 4.35 6.01
N VAL A 98 -6.45 4.83 6.57
CA VAL A 98 -7.42 5.63 5.83
C VAL A 98 -6.94 7.07 5.71
N ALA A 99 -6.44 7.67 6.79
CA ALA A 99 -5.94 9.04 6.79
C ALA A 99 -4.80 9.24 5.76
N SER A 100 -3.82 8.34 5.74
CA SER A 100 -2.74 8.36 4.75
C SER A 100 -3.24 8.17 3.32
N THR A 101 -4.32 7.41 3.11
CA THR A 101 -4.90 7.24 1.78
C THR A 101 -5.57 8.53 1.30
N VAL A 102 -6.37 9.17 2.14
CA VAL A 102 -6.99 10.48 1.82
C VAL A 102 -5.91 11.50 1.50
N LEU A 103 -4.86 11.54 2.32
CA LEU A 103 -3.72 12.42 2.11
C LEU A 103 -2.94 12.11 0.84
N HIS A 104 -2.76 10.84 0.50
CA HIS A 104 -2.13 10.42 -0.75
C HIS A 104 -2.93 10.92 -1.96
N PHE A 105 -4.26 10.89 -1.93
CA PHE A 105 -5.04 11.45 -3.03
C PHE A 105 -4.87 12.97 -3.18
N ILE A 106 -4.65 13.70 -2.08
CA ILE A 106 -4.48 15.16 -2.08
C ILE A 106 -3.03 15.56 -2.45
N TYR A 107 -2.03 14.87 -1.88
CA TYR A 107 -0.61 15.10 -2.11
C TYR A 107 0.11 13.76 -2.42
N PRO A 108 -0.03 13.26 -3.66
CA PRO A 108 0.40 11.90 -4.02
C PRO A 108 1.91 11.65 -3.90
N GLU A 109 2.73 12.70 -4.04
CA GLU A 109 4.19 12.57 -3.94
C GLU A 109 4.72 12.73 -2.50
N ASP A 110 3.88 13.19 -1.56
CA ASP A 110 4.31 13.51 -0.20
C ASP A 110 3.83 12.50 0.84
N PHE A 111 2.66 11.89 0.61
CA PHE A 111 2.07 10.93 1.55
C PHE A 111 1.97 9.55 0.93
N PRO A 112 2.83 8.60 1.33
CA PRO A 112 2.62 7.20 0.99
C PRO A 112 1.43 6.63 1.76
N ILE A 113 0.72 5.70 1.11
CA ILE A 113 -0.36 4.94 1.73
C ILE A 113 0.25 3.92 2.68
N ILE A 114 -0.15 3.91 3.94
CA ILE A 114 0.23 2.82 4.85
C ILE A 114 -0.77 1.66 4.71
N ASP A 115 -0.27 0.46 4.47
CA ASP A 115 -1.04 -0.78 4.40
C ASP A 115 -0.29 -1.89 5.12
N VAL A 116 -1.02 -2.84 5.70
CA VAL A 116 -0.41 -3.99 6.37
C VAL A 116 0.54 -4.76 5.44
N ARG A 117 0.23 -4.81 4.13
CA ARG A 117 1.08 -5.48 3.14
C ARG A 117 2.35 -4.73 2.82
N THR A 118 2.30 -3.40 2.71
CA THR A 118 3.48 -2.61 2.42
C THR A 118 4.40 -2.55 3.63
N VAL A 119 3.84 -2.44 4.84
CA VAL A 119 4.59 -2.60 6.10
C VAL A 119 5.25 -3.99 6.15
N LYS A 120 4.50 -5.06 5.87
CA LYS A 120 5.06 -6.42 5.86
C LYS A 120 6.17 -6.58 4.82
N ALA A 121 6.00 -6.04 3.61
CA ALA A 121 7.06 -6.04 2.59
C ALA A 121 8.37 -5.38 3.07
N LEU A 122 8.27 -4.23 3.76
CA LEU A 122 9.45 -3.56 4.32
C LEU A 122 10.09 -4.38 5.44
N TRP A 123 9.28 -5.04 6.27
CA TRP A 123 9.75 -5.91 7.35
C TRP A 123 10.45 -7.17 6.79
N ASP A 124 9.82 -7.86 5.83
CA ASP A 124 10.37 -9.05 5.17
C ASP A 124 11.71 -8.74 4.47
N LYS A 125 11.88 -7.50 3.97
CA LYS A 125 13.13 -7.01 3.37
C LYS A 125 14.14 -6.42 4.38
N GLY A 126 13.85 -6.50 5.68
CA GLY A 126 14.73 -6.01 6.75
C GLY A 126 14.93 -4.49 6.77
N ILE A 127 14.05 -3.72 6.12
CA ILE A 127 14.13 -2.25 6.05
C ILE A 127 13.59 -1.60 7.33
N ILE A 128 12.63 -2.28 7.97
CA ILE A 128 12.12 -1.94 9.30
C ILE A 128 12.35 -3.13 10.24
N SER A 129 12.72 -2.85 11.48
CA SER A 129 13.10 -3.86 12.47
C SER A 129 11.92 -4.36 13.32
N ALA A 130 10.79 -3.66 13.29
CA ALA A 130 9.60 -4.01 14.05
C ALA A 130 8.36 -3.90 13.16
N LYS A 131 7.34 -4.70 13.48
CA LYS A 131 6.00 -4.51 12.92
C LYS A 131 5.48 -3.18 13.41
N LEU A 132 5.27 -2.25 12.49
CA LEU A 132 4.72 -0.93 12.79
C LEU A 132 3.27 -1.08 13.26
N GLY A 133 2.94 -0.39 14.35
CA GLY A 133 1.60 -0.33 14.91
C GLY A 133 0.72 0.74 14.23
N ASP A 134 -0.18 1.33 15.02
CA ASP A 134 -1.16 2.33 14.57
C ASP A 134 -0.95 3.66 15.32
N THR A 135 0.29 4.17 15.30
CA THR A 135 0.67 5.43 15.93
C THR A 135 1.27 6.41 14.93
N ILE A 136 1.34 7.70 15.29
CA ILE A 136 2.01 8.72 14.44
C ILE A 136 3.49 8.39 14.23
N LYS A 137 4.16 7.83 15.23
CA LYS A 137 5.58 7.47 15.17
C LYS A 137 5.77 6.34 14.16
N ASP A 138 4.86 5.37 14.17
CA ASP A 138 4.85 4.26 13.23
C ASP A 138 4.64 4.76 11.80
N TYR A 139 3.65 5.64 11.59
CA TYR A 139 3.41 6.25 10.28
C TYR A 139 4.62 7.06 9.79
N ASN A 140 5.21 7.89 10.65
CA ASN A 140 6.37 8.70 10.27
C ASN A 140 7.57 7.83 9.93
N THR A 141 7.78 6.73 10.68
CA THR A 141 8.82 5.74 10.36
C THR A 141 8.57 5.11 9.00
N TYR A 142 7.34 4.66 8.73
CA TYR A 142 6.95 4.12 7.43
C TYR A 142 7.22 5.13 6.30
N ARG A 143 6.71 6.37 6.46
CA ARG A 143 6.87 7.45 5.49
C ARG A 143 8.34 7.72 5.20
N GLU A 144 9.18 7.86 6.22
CA GLU A 144 10.61 8.07 6.06
C GLU A 144 11.26 6.98 5.19
N LYS A 145 10.90 5.71 5.41
CA LYS A 145 11.44 4.60 4.60
C LYS A 145 10.98 4.67 3.15
N ILE A 146 9.70 4.98 2.90
CA ILE A 146 9.19 5.12 1.53
C ILE A 146 9.84 6.32 0.82
N MET A 147 10.02 7.46 1.50
CA MET A 147 10.68 8.62 0.91
C MET A 147 12.16 8.35 0.60
N LYS A 148 12.87 7.61 1.45
CA LYS A 148 14.24 7.14 1.13
C LYS A 148 14.28 6.23 -0.09
N ILE A 149 13.28 5.36 -0.26
CA ILE A 149 13.16 4.54 -1.48
C ILE A 149 12.89 5.43 -2.70
N LYS A 150 12.00 6.44 -2.58
CA LYS A 150 11.70 7.42 -3.63
C LYS A 150 12.93 8.20 -4.06
N ASP A 151 13.80 8.58 -3.14
CA ASP A 151 15.05 9.32 -3.44
C ASP A 151 16.02 8.50 -4.29
N ILE A 152 16.06 7.18 -4.08
CA ILE A 152 16.88 6.24 -4.87
C ILE A 152 16.17 5.91 -6.19
N CYS A 153 14.84 5.83 -6.16
CA CYS A 153 13.97 5.41 -7.27
C CYS A 153 13.25 6.61 -7.89
N LYS A 154 13.97 7.68 -8.23
CA LYS A 154 13.40 8.97 -8.67
C LYS A 154 12.43 8.87 -9.85
N ASP A 155 12.63 7.88 -10.72
CA ASP A 155 11.82 7.65 -11.92
C ASP A 155 10.43 7.07 -11.62
N PHE A 156 10.18 6.67 -10.37
CA PHE A 156 8.91 6.10 -9.92
C PHE A 156 8.20 7.06 -8.98
N SER A 157 6.88 7.15 -9.12
CA SER A 157 5.99 7.83 -8.17
C SER A 157 5.91 7.07 -6.85
N VAL A 158 5.47 7.75 -5.79
CA VAL A 158 5.18 7.11 -4.50
C VAL A 158 4.12 6.00 -4.65
N ARG A 159 3.14 6.17 -5.53
CA ARG A 159 2.10 5.17 -5.81
C ARG A 159 2.68 3.91 -6.46
N GLU A 160 3.61 4.05 -7.40
CA GLU A 160 4.29 2.91 -8.03
C GLU A 160 5.13 2.12 -7.01
N ILE A 161 5.78 2.82 -6.08
CA ILE A 161 6.50 2.18 -4.98
C ILE A 161 5.54 1.41 -4.08
N ASP A 162 4.45 2.03 -3.64
CA ASP A 162 3.40 1.39 -2.83
C ASP A 162 2.86 0.13 -3.51
N ARG A 163 2.58 0.19 -4.82
CA ARG A 163 2.10 -0.96 -5.61
C ARG A 163 3.12 -2.08 -5.68
N ALA A 164 4.39 -1.76 -5.96
CA ALA A 164 5.43 -2.77 -6.03
C ALA A 164 5.56 -3.53 -4.70
N LEU A 165 5.56 -2.80 -3.57
CA LEU A 165 5.58 -3.40 -2.23
C LEU A 165 4.35 -4.27 -1.97
N PHE A 166 3.16 -3.77 -2.32
CA PHE A 166 1.91 -4.48 -2.14
C PHE A 166 1.88 -5.78 -2.94
N THR A 167 2.26 -5.73 -4.23
CA THR A 167 2.27 -6.89 -5.11
C THR A 167 3.32 -7.91 -4.68
N TYR A 168 4.52 -7.47 -4.33
CA TYR A 168 5.55 -8.35 -3.74
C TYR A 168 4.99 -9.13 -2.56
N ASN A 169 4.43 -8.44 -1.56
CA ASN A 169 3.91 -9.10 -0.37
C ASN A 169 2.72 -10.01 -0.71
N GLU A 170 1.78 -9.60 -1.55
CA GLU A 170 0.66 -10.44 -1.96
C GLU A 170 1.10 -11.76 -2.60
N LYS A 171 2.11 -11.72 -3.49
CA LYS A 171 2.66 -12.92 -4.13
C LYS A 171 3.45 -13.78 -3.13
N ARG A 172 4.27 -13.16 -2.28
CA ARG A 172 5.03 -13.84 -1.21
C ARG A 172 4.10 -14.59 -0.26
N GLU A 173 3.06 -13.94 0.25
CA GLU A 173 2.08 -14.55 1.17
C GLU A 173 1.26 -15.66 0.49
N THR A 174 1.00 -15.54 -0.81
CA THR A 174 0.32 -16.59 -1.55
C THR A 174 1.21 -17.81 -1.72
N LEU A 175 2.49 -17.61 -2.06
CA LEU A 175 3.46 -18.69 -2.17
C LEU A 175 3.70 -19.37 -0.81
N SER A 176 3.87 -18.59 0.27
CA SER A 176 4.03 -19.09 1.63
C SER A 176 2.88 -20.04 2.01
N ARG A 177 1.62 -19.64 1.79
CA ARG A 177 0.46 -20.53 2.04
C ARG A 177 0.47 -21.79 1.17
N MET A 178 0.86 -21.68 -0.10
CA MET A 178 0.95 -22.86 -0.97
C MET A 178 2.01 -23.86 -0.49
N ILE A 179 3.16 -23.37 0.01
CA ILE A 179 4.21 -24.20 0.62
C ILE A 179 3.72 -24.79 1.95
N ASP A 180 2.95 -24.03 2.71
CA ASP A 180 2.46 -24.48 4.01
C ASP A 180 1.40 -25.59 3.87
N GLU A 181 0.46 -25.42 2.94
CA GLU A 181 -0.69 -26.31 2.73
C GLU A 181 -0.37 -27.60 1.94
N LYS A 182 0.69 -27.62 1.11
CA LYS A 182 0.99 -28.75 0.22
C LYS A 182 2.21 -29.54 0.66
N GLU A 183 2.09 -30.87 0.67
CA GLU A 183 3.23 -31.80 0.83
C GLU A 183 4.15 -31.82 -0.41
N LYS A 184 3.60 -31.52 -1.60
CA LYS A 184 4.33 -31.42 -2.87
C LYS A 184 3.79 -30.28 -3.71
N ILE A 185 4.68 -29.44 -4.21
CA ILE A 185 4.37 -28.32 -5.10
C ILE A 185 5.40 -28.32 -6.24
N ASN A 186 5.00 -27.87 -7.43
CA ASN A 186 5.87 -27.73 -8.60
C ASN A 186 5.76 -26.32 -9.18
N PHE A 187 6.68 -25.91 -10.05
CA PHE A 187 6.64 -24.57 -10.67
C PHE A 187 5.39 -24.29 -11.47
N HIS A 188 4.86 -25.28 -12.19
CA HIS A 188 3.69 -25.08 -13.03
C HIS A 188 2.48 -24.63 -12.19
N ASP A 189 2.27 -25.26 -11.03
CA ASP A 189 1.24 -24.85 -10.07
C ASP A 189 1.46 -23.41 -9.57
N ILE A 190 2.71 -23.06 -9.25
CA ILE A 190 3.07 -21.73 -8.74
C ILE A 190 2.87 -20.66 -9.81
N GLU A 191 3.34 -20.90 -11.03
CA GLU A 191 3.20 -20.00 -12.19
C GLU A 191 1.72 -19.75 -12.50
N ASN A 192 0.92 -20.82 -12.57
CA ASN A 192 -0.52 -20.72 -12.80
C ASN A 192 -1.22 -19.91 -11.70
N LYS A 193 -0.83 -20.09 -10.44
CA LYS A 193 -1.47 -19.42 -9.30
C LYS A 193 -1.05 -17.95 -9.18
N LEU A 194 0.24 -17.68 -9.24
CA LEU A 194 0.80 -16.34 -8.99
C LEU A 194 0.75 -15.46 -10.23
N LYS A 195 0.76 -16.04 -11.43
CA LYS A 195 0.82 -15.34 -12.72
C LYS A 195 2.03 -14.38 -12.80
N ILE A 196 3.19 -14.89 -12.37
CA ILE A 196 4.48 -14.18 -12.43
C ILE A 196 5.49 -15.09 -13.13
N SER A 197 6.59 -14.51 -13.61
CA SER A 197 7.62 -15.29 -14.31
C SER A 197 8.36 -16.23 -13.37
N HIS A 198 8.89 -17.33 -13.93
CA HIS A 198 9.75 -18.28 -13.24
C HIS A 198 10.85 -17.60 -12.39
N LYS A 199 11.53 -16.59 -12.96
CA LYS A 199 12.57 -15.82 -12.29
C LYS A 199 12.09 -15.16 -10.98
N LEU A 200 10.86 -14.62 -10.97
CA LEU A 200 10.29 -14.00 -9.77
C LEU A 200 9.88 -15.04 -8.73
N ILE A 201 9.47 -16.24 -9.17
CA ILE A 201 9.19 -17.35 -8.26
C ILE A 201 10.45 -17.76 -7.51
N VAL A 202 11.56 -17.94 -8.23
CA VAL A 202 12.86 -18.27 -7.62
C VAL A 202 13.30 -17.18 -6.62
N GLU A 203 13.09 -15.89 -6.94
CA GLU A 203 13.34 -14.78 -6.01
C GLU A 203 12.51 -14.91 -4.72
N LEU A 204 11.20 -15.20 -4.83
CA LEU A 204 10.34 -15.40 -3.66
C LEU A 204 10.71 -16.63 -2.85
N ILE A 205 11.07 -17.75 -3.49
CA ILE A 205 11.52 -18.96 -2.81
C ILE A 205 12.75 -18.63 -1.97
N ASN A 206 13.74 -17.94 -2.54
CA ASN A 206 14.94 -17.55 -1.80
C ASN A 206 14.62 -16.61 -0.62
N ASP A 207 13.68 -15.68 -0.77
CA ASP A 207 13.20 -14.82 0.33
C ASP A 207 12.46 -15.61 1.44
N LEU A 208 11.93 -16.79 1.13
CA LEU A 208 11.16 -17.65 2.04
C LEU A 208 12.00 -18.77 2.68
N LYS A 209 13.19 -19.08 2.17
CA LYS A 209 14.04 -20.18 2.67
C LYS A 209 14.27 -20.13 4.18
N ASN A 210 14.51 -18.94 4.73
CA ASN A 210 14.73 -18.78 6.17
C ASN A 210 13.45 -19.01 7.00
N GLU A 211 12.27 -18.79 6.43
CA GLU A 211 10.98 -18.97 7.09
C GLU A 211 10.52 -20.45 7.08
N PHE A 212 10.92 -21.20 6.04
CA PHE A 212 10.53 -22.60 5.82
C PHE A 212 11.72 -23.56 5.89
N GLN A 213 12.53 -23.47 6.94
CA GLN A 213 13.72 -24.31 7.15
C GLN A 213 13.38 -25.81 7.17
N ASP A 214 12.26 -26.16 7.78
CA ASP A 214 11.68 -27.50 7.86
C ASP A 214 11.21 -28.05 6.51
N LYS A 215 10.97 -27.18 5.53
CA LYS A 215 10.56 -27.55 4.16
C LYS A 215 11.63 -27.24 3.11
N LEU A 216 12.89 -27.01 3.52
CA LEU A 216 13.98 -26.70 2.60
C LEU A 216 14.14 -27.73 1.48
N ALA A 217 14.03 -29.03 1.79
CA ALA A 217 14.13 -30.09 0.78
C ALA A 217 13.05 -29.96 -0.31
N ILE A 218 11.85 -29.46 0.01
CA ILE A 218 10.80 -29.20 -0.98
C ILE A 218 11.17 -27.98 -1.84
N LEU A 219 11.72 -26.95 -1.20
CA LEU A 219 12.13 -25.71 -1.86
C LEU A 219 13.40 -25.85 -2.71
N GLU A 220 14.30 -26.78 -2.36
CA GLU A 220 15.53 -27.07 -3.13
C GLU A 220 15.24 -27.94 -4.36
N ASN A 221 14.13 -28.69 -4.35
CA ASN A 221 13.64 -29.43 -5.51
C ASN A 221 12.78 -28.57 -6.46
N LEU A 222 12.57 -27.30 -6.12
CA LEU A 222 12.04 -26.23 -6.96
C LEU A 222 13.21 -25.33 -7.43
#